data_AF-A0A1A8V598-F1
#
_entry.id   AF-A0A1A8V598-F1
#
_cell.length_a   1.000
_cell.length_b   1.000
_cell.length_c   1.000
_cell.angle_alpha   90.00
_cell.angle_beta   90.00
_cell.angle_gamma   90.00
#
_symmetry.space_group_name_H-M   'P 1'
#
loop_
_entity.id
_entity.type
_entity.pdbx_description
1 polymer ?
#
loop_
_entity_poly.entity_id
_entity_poly.type
_entity_poly.pdbx_seq_one_letter_code
_entity_poly.pdbx_strand_id
1 'polypeptide(L)'
;TMAHSYVTSFSSLEEVWPQTLVAVNGDGDPVDMISLTKGFLSRVCELLGADPGKIREGELAAFLSYAIAYPQNFLPVIDSYSVGCSGLLNFCAVAMALCELGYRPVGIRLDSGDLCRQSVDVRQVFRRCSEQFSVPAFNSLIIVGTNNISEQSISELNKKENEIDVVGVGTHLVTCTKQPSLGCVYKLVEVRGRPRMKISEDPKKSTVPGRKAVYRLMDSEGHPFLDLLCLKMEPPPEAGCLLTCYP
;
A
#
# COMPACT_ATOMS: atom_id res chain seq x y z
N THR A 1 -7.05 -4.47 -7.28
CA THR A 1 -5.77 -3.91 -7.77
C THR A 1 -5.20 -4.85 -8.80
N MET A 2 -4.62 -4.33 -9.87
CA MET A 2 -4.08 -5.13 -10.97
C MET A 2 -2.66 -5.64 -10.65
N ALA A 3 -2.28 -6.79 -11.21
CA ALA A 3 -0.93 -7.36 -11.10
C ALA A 3 -0.21 -7.31 -12.46
N HIS A 4 1.13 -7.31 -12.45
CA HIS A 4 1.93 -7.35 -13.69
C HIS A 4 1.57 -8.54 -14.58
N SER A 5 1.33 -9.71 -13.99
CA SER A 5 0.93 -10.92 -14.74
C SER A 5 -0.36 -10.73 -15.53
N TYR A 6 -1.31 -9.96 -14.99
CA TYR A 6 -2.54 -9.60 -15.70
C TYR A 6 -2.26 -8.65 -16.86
N VAL A 7 -1.37 -7.66 -16.70
CA VAL A 7 -0.99 -6.77 -17.80
C VAL A 7 -0.32 -7.56 -18.93
N THR A 8 0.61 -8.43 -18.57
CA THR A 8 1.41 -9.18 -19.55
C THR A 8 0.66 -10.34 -20.21
N SER A 9 -0.56 -10.67 -19.76
CA SER A 9 -1.37 -11.71 -20.42
C SER A 9 -2.07 -11.20 -21.68
N PHE A 10 -2.06 -9.89 -21.93
CA PHE A 10 -2.68 -9.28 -23.10
C PHE A 10 -1.65 -8.91 -24.16
N SER A 11 -2.01 -9.16 -25.43
CA SER A 11 -1.21 -8.84 -26.60
C SER A 11 -1.86 -7.81 -27.50
N SER A 12 -3.20 -7.77 -27.57
CA SER A 12 -3.95 -6.88 -28.46
C SER A 12 -5.30 -6.45 -27.88
N LEU A 13 -5.92 -5.44 -28.47
CA LEU A 13 -7.26 -4.97 -28.10
C LEU A 13 -8.38 -5.97 -28.43
N GLU A 14 -8.13 -6.95 -29.29
CA GLU A 14 -9.11 -7.99 -29.64
C GLU A 14 -9.44 -8.91 -28.46
N GLU A 15 -8.53 -9.00 -27.49
CA GLU A 15 -8.69 -9.81 -26.28
C GLU A 15 -9.55 -9.12 -25.20
N VAL A 16 -9.95 -7.86 -25.41
CA VAL A 16 -10.84 -7.14 -24.50
C VAL A 16 -12.28 -7.65 -24.68
N TRP A 17 -12.84 -8.23 -23.61
CA TRP A 17 -14.23 -8.65 -23.58
C TRP A 17 -14.86 -8.49 -22.18
N PRO A 18 -16.05 -7.88 -22.04
CA PRO A 18 -16.77 -7.16 -23.09
C PRO A 18 -16.03 -5.88 -23.52
N GLN A 19 -16.38 -5.31 -24.67
CA GLN A 19 -15.77 -4.07 -25.18
C GLN A 19 -16.57 -2.81 -24.84
N THR A 20 -17.75 -2.99 -24.25
CA THR A 20 -18.66 -1.89 -23.93
C THR A 20 -18.82 -1.70 -22.44
N LEU A 21 -19.15 -0.46 -22.05
CA LEU A 21 -19.46 -0.10 -20.68
C LEU A 21 -20.68 0.85 -20.66
N VAL A 22 -21.60 0.63 -19.74
CA VAL A 22 -22.76 1.50 -19.53
C VAL A 22 -22.36 2.62 -18.57
N ALA A 23 -22.90 3.82 -18.75
CA ALA A 23 -22.64 4.94 -17.84
C ALA A 23 -23.15 4.68 -16.40
N VAL A 24 -22.59 5.39 -15.41
CA VAL A 24 -22.91 5.20 -13.98
C VAL A 24 -24.39 5.36 -13.65
N ASN A 25 -25.06 6.29 -14.32
CA ASN A 25 -26.48 6.58 -14.13
C ASN A 25 -27.40 5.45 -14.64
N GLY A 26 -26.87 4.49 -15.39
CA GLY A 26 -27.65 3.40 -15.99
C GLY A 26 -28.52 3.82 -17.18
N ASP A 27 -28.48 5.10 -17.56
CA ASP A 27 -29.20 5.64 -18.70
C ASP A 27 -28.29 5.63 -19.94
N GLY A 28 -28.73 4.98 -21.00
CA GLY A 28 -28.09 5.01 -22.32
C GLY A 28 -27.62 3.65 -22.83
N ASP A 29 -27.30 3.61 -24.12
CA ASP A 29 -26.75 2.41 -24.76
C ASP A 29 -25.31 2.16 -24.29
N PRO A 30 -24.87 0.89 -24.22
CA PRO A 30 -23.48 0.55 -23.90
C PRO A 30 -22.50 1.28 -24.84
N VAL A 31 -21.52 1.98 -24.27
CA VAL A 31 -20.53 2.75 -25.02
C VAL A 31 -19.34 1.88 -25.36
N ASP A 32 -18.87 1.93 -26.61
CA ASP A 32 -17.63 1.28 -27.05
C ASP A 32 -16.41 1.95 -26.39
N MET A 33 -15.86 1.25 -25.39
CA MET A 33 -14.74 1.74 -24.60
C MET A 33 -13.44 1.79 -25.41
N ILE A 34 -13.26 0.92 -26.40
CA ILE A 34 -12.04 0.91 -27.22
C ILE A 34 -11.97 2.19 -28.05
N SER A 35 -13.05 2.50 -28.77
CA SER A 35 -13.12 3.69 -29.62
C SER A 35 -13.00 4.98 -28.80
N LEU A 36 -13.71 5.05 -27.66
CA LEU A 36 -13.66 6.21 -26.76
C LEU A 36 -12.25 6.44 -26.20
N THR A 37 -11.62 5.38 -25.70
CA THR A 37 -10.26 5.47 -25.14
C THR A 37 -9.21 5.80 -26.21
N LYS A 38 -9.31 5.29 -27.44
CA LYS A 38 -8.39 5.68 -28.53
C LYS A 38 -8.47 7.17 -28.85
N GLY A 39 -9.67 7.75 -28.84
CA GLY A 39 -9.87 9.20 -29.02
C GLY A 39 -9.16 10.02 -27.93
N PHE A 40 -9.29 9.60 -26.67
CA PHE A 40 -8.58 10.24 -25.56
C PHE A 40 -7.07 10.01 -25.60
N LEU A 41 -6.61 8.83 -26.01
CA LEU A 41 -5.20 8.50 -26.09
C LEU A 41 -4.45 9.43 -27.05
N SER A 42 -5.01 9.69 -28.23
CA SER A 42 -4.43 10.66 -29.19
C SER A 42 -4.22 12.02 -28.55
N ARG A 43 -5.24 12.53 -27.84
CA ARG A 43 -5.20 13.84 -27.19
C ARG A 43 -4.20 13.88 -26.02
N VAL A 44 -4.06 12.78 -25.27
CA VAL A 44 -3.06 12.65 -24.20
C VAL A 44 -1.65 12.64 -24.79
N CYS A 45 -1.42 11.91 -25.87
CA CYS A 45 -0.13 11.90 -26.56
C CYS A 45 0.26 13.28 -27.06
N GLU A 46 -0.68 14.01 -27.67
CA GLU A 46 -0.47 15.40 -28.10
C GLU A 46 -0.12 16.33 -26.94
N LEU A 47 -0.87 16.27 -25.83
CA LEU A 47 -0.61 17.09 -24.64
C LEU A 47 0.80 16.85 -24.07
N LEU A 48 1.24 15.59 -24.06
CA LEU A 48 2.49 15.18 -23.44
C LEU A 48 3.68 15.12 -24.41
N GLY A 49 3.46 15.40 -25.70
CA GLY A 49 4.49 15.27 -26.74
C GLY A 49 5.03 13.84 -26.86
N ALA A 50 4.17 12.85 -26.60
CA ALA A 50 4.55 11.45 -26.57
C ALA A 50 4.41 10.80 -27.96
N ASP A 51 5.33 9.90 -28.28
CA ASP A 51 5.30 9.10 -29.51
C ASP A 51 4.33 7.91 -29.36
N PRO A 52 3.20 7.88 -30.10
CA PRO A 52 2.23 6.79 -30.01
C PRO A 52 2.82 5.42 -30.36
N GLY A 53 3.91 5.36 -31.15
CA GLY A 53 4.57 4.11 -31.54
C GLY A 53 5.26 3.38 -30.39
N LYS A 54 5.44 4.03 -29.23
CA LYS A 54 6.04 3.42 -28.03
C LYS A 54 5.01 2.82 -27.07
N ILE A 55 3.73 3.08 -27.30
CA ILE A 55 2.65 2.63 -26.44
C ILE A 55 2.40 1.14 -26.68
N ARG A 56 2.30 0.37 -25.60
CA ARG A 56 2.05 -1.07 -25.66
C ARG A 56 0.55 -1.31 -25.74
N GLU A 57 0.08 -1.81 -26.88
CA GLU A 57 -1.33 -2.10 -27.12
C GLU A 57 -1.90 -3.13 -26.13
N GLY A 58 -1.15 -4.20 -25.82
CA GLY A 58 -1.55 -5.18 -24.80
C GLY A 58 -1.73 -4.56 -23.40
N GLU A 59 -0.92 -3.57 -23.03
CA GLU A 59 -1.09 -2.86 -21.75
C GLU A 59 -2.39 -2.05 -21.73
N LEU A 60 -2.72 -1.37 -22.84
CA LEU A 60 -3.99 -0.68 -23.00
C LEU A 60 -5.18 -1.64 -22.92
N ALA A 61 -5.06 -2.81 -23.56
CA ALA A 61 -6.08 -3.85 -23.54
C ALA A 61 -6.33 -4.36 -22.11
N ALA A 62 -5.27 -4.64 -21.35
CA ALA A 62 -5.40 -5.03 -19.94
C ALA A 62 -6.08 -3.94 -19.10
N PHE A 63 -5.76 -2.66 -19.35
CA PHE A 63 -6.36 -1.55 -18.62
C PHE A 63 -7.85 -1.40 -18.96
N LEU A 64 -8.22 -1.48 -20.23
CA LEU A 64 -9.62 -1.48 -20.67
C LEU A 64 -10.40 -2.63 -20.07
N SER A 65 -9.87 -3.85 -20.17
CA SER A 65 -10.50 -5.05 -19.58
C SER A 65 -10.76 -4.89 -18.08
N TYR A 66 -9.77 -4.38 -17.33
CA TYR A 66 -9.93 -4.13 -15.90
C TYR A 66 -10.87 -2.97 -15.58
N ALA A 67 -10.83 -1.88 -16.37
CA ALA A 67 -11.74 -0.75 -16.22
C ALA A 67 -13.19 -1.15 -16.46
N ILE A 68 -13.46 -2.01 -17.44
CA ILE A 68 -14.81 -2.51 -17.74
C ILE A 68 -15.32 -3.41 -16.62
N ALA A 69 -14.46 -4.27 -16.07
CA ALA A 69 -14.83 -5.16 -14.97
C ALA A 69 -14.99 -4.44 -13.62
N TYR A 70 -14.17 -3.41 -13.36
CA TYR A 70 -14.12 -2.70 -12.09
C TYR A 70 -14.06 -1.17 -12.27
N PRO A 71 -15.08 -0.54 -12.89
CA PRO A 71 -15.02 0.85 -13.32
C PRO A 71 -14.93 1.86 -12.16
N GLN A 72 -15.46 1.51 -10.98
CA GLN A 72 -15.33 2.32 -9.77
C GLN A 72 -14.00 2.14 -9.02
N ASN A 73 -13.24 1.07 -9.31
CA ASN A 73 -12.03 0.68 -8.59
C ASN A 73 -10.81 0.58 -9.52
N PHE A 74 -10.78 1.46 -10.53
CA PHE A 74 -9.71 1.50 -11.52
C PHE A 74 -8.41 2.04 -10.90
N LEU A 75 -7.53 1.11 -10.53
CA LEU A 75 -6.16 1.32 -10.01
C LEU A 75 -5.18 0.32 -10.65
N PRO A 76 -4.71 0.57 -11.90
CA PRO A 76 -3.77 -0.31 -12.57
C PRO A 76 -2.32 -0.09 -12.11
N VAL A 77 -1.48 -1.08 -12.41
CA VAL A 77 -0.02 -0.95 -12.31
C VAL A 77 0.55 -0.46 -13.63
N ILE A 78 1.34 0.62 -13.61
CA ILE A 78 1.69 1.39 -14.82
C ILE A 78 3.15 1.25 -15.26
N ASP A 79 3.94 0.45 -14.56
CA ASP A 79 5.38 0.26 -14.81
C ASP A 79 5.73 -1.12 -15.34
N SER A 80 4.78 -1.83 -15.97
CA SER A 80 5.03 -3.14 -16.59
C SER A 80 5.98 -3.06 -17.80
N TYR A 81 5.96 -1.95 -18.54
CA TYR A 81 6.86 -1.70 -19.67
C TYR A 81 7.61 -0.38 -19.54
N SER A 82 6.88 0.73 -19.50
CA SER A 82 7.43 2.07 -19.33
C SER A 82 6.37 2.99 -18.76
N VAL A 83 6.67 3.61 -17.61
CA VAL A 83 5.76 4.57 -16.95
C VAL A 83 5.42 5.71 -17.90
N GLY A 84 6.40 6.43 -18.41
CA GLY A 84 6.17 7.64 -19.21
C GLY A 84 5.77 7.39 -20.67
N CYS A 85 6.27 6.32 -21.29
CA CYS A 85 6.07 6.07 -22.72
C CYS A 85 4.86 5.17 -23.02
N SER A 86 4.23 4.56 -22.00
CA SER A 86 3.11 3.64 -22.20
C SER A 86 2.10 3.69 -21.06
N GLY A 87 2.48 3.27 -19.85
CA GLY A 87 1.52 3.01 -18.77
C GLY A 87 0.76 4.25 -18.30
N LEU A 88 1.45 5.39 -18.13
CA LEU A 88 0.80 6.64 -17.74
C LEU A 88 -0.12 7.18 -18.84
N LEU A 89 0.27 7.04 -20.12
CA LEU A 89 -0.53 7.47 -21.26
C LEU A 89 -1.82 6.64 -21.37
N ASN A 90 -1.67 5.31 -21.30
CA ASN A 90 -2.78 4.36 -21.29
C ASN A 90 -3.72 4.61 -20.11
N PHE A 91 -3.16 4.81 -18.91
CA PHE A 91 -3.95 5.14 -17.73
C PHE A 91 -4.76 6.43 -17.92
N CYS A 92 -4.13 7.53 -18.36
CA CYS A 92 -4.83 8.80 -18.54
C CYS A 92 -5.96 8.68 -19.58
N ALA A 93 -5.74 7.94 -20.67
CA ALA A 93 -6.76 7.73 -21.70
C ALA A 93 -7.97 6.93 -21.17
N VAL A 94 -7.72 5.83 -20.45
CA VAL A 94 -8.79 5.00 -19.86
C VAL A 94 -9.50 5.75 -18.73
N ALA A 95 -8.76 6.45 -17.88
CA ALA A 95 -9.30 7.27 -16.79
C ALA A 95 -10.21 8.39 -17.32
N MET A 96 -9.86 9.03 -18.43
CA MET A 96 -10.73 10.01 -19.07
C MET A 96 -12.01 9.37 -19.63
N ALA A 97 -11.90 8.22 -20.30
CA ALA A 97 -13.07 7.49 -20.78
C ALA A 97 -14.02 7.09 -19.63
N LEU A 98 -13.48 6.67 -18.49
CA LEU A 98 -14.27 6.40 -17.29
C LEU A 98 -14.96 7.67 -16.76
N CYS A 99 -14.25 8.80 -16.68
CA CYS A 99 -14.82 10.08 -16.26
C CYS A 99 -15.95 10.56 -17.18
N GLU A 100 -15.82 10.39 -18.50
CA GLU A 100 -16.85 10.72 -19.49
C GLU A 100 -18.16 9.95 -19.21
N LEU A 101 -18.03 8.70 -18.77
CA LEU A 101 -19.15 7.82 -18.39
C LEU A 101 -19.63 8.03 -16.93
N GLY A 102 -19.09 9.03 -16.23
CA GLY A 102 -19.45 9.38 -14.86
C GLY A 102 -18.76 8.53 -13.78
N TYR A 103 -17.88 7.60 -14.15
CA TYR A 103 -17.09 6.83 -13.18
C TYR A 103 -15.93 7.64 -12.63
N ARG A 104 -15.47 7.27 -11.43
CA ARG A 104 -14.33 7.91 -10.78
C ARG A 104 -13.15 6.93 -10.70
N PRO A 105 -12.12 7.09 -11.54
CA PRO A 105 -10.89 6.31 -11.39
C PRO A 105 -10.22 6.60 -10.05
N VAL A 106 -9.52 5.60 -9.51
CA VAL A 106 -8.93 5.68 -8.16
C VAL A 106 -7.52 6.27 -8.22
N GLY A 107 -6.69 5.80 -9.15
CA GLY A 107 -5.27 6.19 -9.19
C GLY A 107 -4.39 5.16 -9.89
N ILE A 108 -3.11 5.15 -9.57
CA ILE A 108 -2.11 4.24 -10.16
C ILE A 108 -1.26 3.55 -9.10
N ARG A 109 -0.61 2.46 -9.51
CA ARG A 109 0.46 1.80 -8.74
C ARG A 109 1.79 1.83 -9.50
N LEU A 110 2.86 2.17 -8.78
CA LEU A 110 4.26 2.05 -9.19
C LEU A 110 4.91 0.94 -8.35
N ASP A 111 5.60 -0.01 -8.97
CA ASP A 111 6.23 -1.16 -8.30
C ASP A 111 7.75 -1.27 -8.51
N SER A 112 8.37 -0.32 -9.23
CA SER A 112 9.78 -0.35 -9.60
C SER A 112 10.32 1.03 -9.98
N GLY A 113 11.65 1.18 -10.01
CA GLY A 113 12.31 2.44 -10.36
C GLY A 113 12.47 3.41 -9.19
N ASP A 114 12.73 4.68 -9.50
CA ASP A 114 12.79 5.76 -8.51
C ASP A 114 11.38 6.27 -8.21
N LEU A 115 10.73 5.64 -7.22
CA LEU A 115 9.36 5.94 -6.84
C LEU A 115 9.15 7.42 -6.47
N CYS A 116 10.14 8.07 -5.84
CA CYS A 116 10.04 9.48 -5.46
C CYS A 116 9.89 10.33 -6.72
N ARG A 117 10.86 10.22 -7.63
CA ARG A 117 10.85 10.98 -8.87
C ARG A 117 9.63 10.66 -9.74
N GLN A 118 9.34 9.37 -9.92
CA GLN A 118 8.21 8.94 -10.76
C GLN A 118 6.88 9.43 -10.19
N SER A 119 6.68 9.46 -8.87
CA SER A 119 5.45 9.97 -8.27
C SER A 119 5.24 11.46 -8.56
N VAL A 120 6.31 12.26 -8.52
CA VAL A 120 6.27 13.69 -8.86
C VAL A 120 5.93 13.89 -10.34
N ASP A 121 6.60 13.15 -11.23
CA ASP A 121 6.35 13.19 -12.67
C ASP A 121 4.88 12.80 -13.00
N VAL A 122 4.37 11.73 -12.36
CA VAL A 122 2.98 11.28 -12.50
C VAL A 122 1.99 12.34 -12.01
N ARG A 123 2.22 12.93 -10.82
CA ARG A 123 1.34 13.98 -10.28
C ARG A 123 1.30 15.20 -11.19
N GLN A 124 2.43 15.59 -11.77
CA GLN A 124 2.49 16.70 -12.72
C GLN A 124 1.62 16.41 -13.96
N VAL A 125 1.68 15.19 -14.50
CA VAL A 125 0.82 14.78 -15.61
C VAL A 125 -0.65 14.79 -15.21
N PHE A 126 -0.99 14.32 -14.01
CA PHE A 126 -2.38 14.38 -13.52
C PHE A 126 -2.92 15.81 -13.46
N ARG A 127 -2.14 16.76 -12.92
CA ARG A 127 -2.51 18.18 -12.88
C ARG A 127 -2.71 18.74 -14.30
N ARG A 128 -1.79 18.46 -15.23
CA ARG A 128 -1.89 18.90 -16.64
C ARG A 128 -3.12 18.33 -17.34
N CYS A 129 -3.42 17.04 -17.15
CA CYS A 129 -4.63 16.41 -17.70
C CYS A 129 -5.90 17.02 -17.09
N SER A 130 -5.92 17.24 -15.77
CA SER A 130 -7.05 17.88 -15.10
C SER A 130 -7.36 19.25 -15.69
N GLU A 131 -6.34 20.08 -15.92
CA GLU A 131 -6.47 21.42 -16.47
C GLU A 131 -6.87 21.38 -17.95
N GLN A 132 -6.12 20.66 -18.78
CA GLN A 132 -6.30 20.65 -20.23
C GLN A 132 -7.65 20.05 -20.65
N PHE A 133 -8.11 19.01 -19.96
CA PHE A 133 -9.34 18.31 -20.29
C PHE A 133 -10.53 18.74 -19.43
N SER A 134 -10.33 19.67 -18.49
CA SER A 134 -11.36 20.10 -17.53
C SER A 134 -11.97 18.93 -16.74
N VAL A 135 -11.14 17.96 -16.34
CA VAL A 135 -11.55 16.76 -15.58
C VAL A 135 -10.98 16.83 -14.16
N PRO A 136 -11.67 17.47 -13.20
CA PRO A 136 -11.14 17.72 -11.85
C PRO A 136 -10.85 16.44 -11.05
N ALA A 137 -11.44 15.31 -11.44
CA ALA A 137 -11.19 14.01 -10.82
C ALA A 137 -9.71 13.63 -10.79
N PHE A 138 -8.93 14.08 -11.79
CA PHE A 138 -7.49 13.80 -11.89
C PHE A 138 -6.68 14.39 -10.72
N ASN A 139 -7.13 15.50 -10.12
CA ASN A 139 -6.47 16.09 -8.95
C ASN A 139 -6.58 15.21 -7.69
N SER A 140 -7.53 14.26 -7.66
CA SER A 140 -7.80 13.40 -6.52
C SER A 140 -7.30 11.96 -6.67
N LEU A 141 -6.61 11.65 -7.79
CA LEU A 141 -6.08 10.33 -8.06
C LEU A 141 -4.96 9.98 -7.09
N ILE A 142 -5.00 8.78 -6.51
CA ILE A 142 -3.95 8.35 -5.58
C ILE A 142 -2.76 7.74 -6.32
N ILE A 143 -1.57 7.90 -5.76
CA ILE A 143 -0.33 7.25 -6.20
C ILE A 143 0.06 6.23 -5.14
N VAL A 144 0.02 4.95 -5.51
CA VAL A 144 0.43 3.85 -4.65
C VAL A 144 1.86 3.43 -5.00
N GLY A 145 2.78 3.56 -4.05
CA GLY A 145 4.15 3.08 -4.17
C GLY A 145 4.31 1.71 -3.53
N THR A 146 4.70 0.72 -4.31
CA THR A 146 5.18 -0.59 -3.86
C THR A 146 6.59 -0.81 -4.41
N ASN A 147 7.41 -1.62 -3.75
CA ASN A 147 8.70 -2.20 -4.22
C ASN A 147 9.58 -2.54 -3.01
N ASN A 148 9.47 -3.77 -2.50
CA ASN A 148 10.28 -4.27 -1.38
C ASN A 148 10.50 -3.24 -0.24
N ILE A 149 9.45 -2.51 0.10
CA ILE A 149 9.54 -1.39 1.04
C ILE A 149 9.92 -1.90 2.42
N SER A 150 10.89 -1.25 3.05
CA SER A 150 11.30 -1.48 4.43
C SER A 150 11.11 -0.22 5.28
N GLU A 151 11.29 -0.33 6.59
CA GLU A 151 11.35 0.83 7.50
C GLU A 151 12.38 1.89 7.05
N GLN A 152 13.54 1.44 6.54
CA GLN A 152 14.56 2.34 6.01
C GLN A 152 14.08 3.04 4.74
N SER A 153 13.45 2.29 3.83
CA SER A 153 12.85 2.83 2.61
C SER A 153 11.79 3.89 2.93
N ILE A 154 10.91 3.65 3.92
CA ILE A 154 9.90 4.62 4.37
C ILE A 154 10.58 5.88 4.95
N SER A 155 11.65 5.71 5.74
CA SER A 155 12.42 6.85 6.25
C SER A 155 13.04 7.69 5.13
N GLU A 156 13.52 7.05 4.06
CA GLU A 156 14.04 7.72 2.88
C GLU A 156 12.95 8.43 2.08
N LEU A 157 11.80 7.78 1.88
CA LEU A 157 10.62 8.40 1.24
C LEU A 157 10.22 9.68 2.00
N ASN A 158 10.15 9.63 3.33
CA ASN A 158 9.77 10.79 4.15
C ASN A 158 10.80 11.95 4.11
N LYS A 159 12.04 11.70 3.66
CA LYS A 159 13.09 12.73 3.55
C LYS A 159 13.17 13.33 2.15
N LYS A 160 12.70 12.62 1.13
CA LYS A 160 12.74 13.04 -0.26
C LYS A 160 11.40 13.62 -0.66
N GLU A 161 11.44 14.62 -1.53
CA GLU A 161 10.22 15.09 -2.20
C GLU A 161 9.62 13.93 -3.01
N ASN A 162 8.35 13.64 -2.75
CA ASN A 162 7.56 12.65 -3.45
C ASN A 162 6.07 13.00 -3.32
N GLU A 163 5.25 12.40 -4.18
CA GLU A 163 3.80 12.62 -4.26
C GLU A 163 3.04 11.29 -4.04
N ILE A 164 3.64 10.35 -3.30
CA ILE A 164 3.06 9.04 -2.99
C ILE A 164 2.04 9.19 -1.86
N ASP A 165 0.81 8.75 -2.09
CA ASP A 165 -0.28 8.82 -1.10
C ASP A 165 -0.35 7.56 -0.23
N VAL A 166 0.01 6.41 -0.81
CA VAL A 166 -0.10 5.09 -0.15
C VAL A 166 1.16 4.28 -0.40
N VAL A 167 1.72 3.71 0.67
CA VAL A 167 2.89 2.82 0.59
C VAL A 167 2.47 1.39 0.91
N GLY A 168 2.66 0.47 -0.04
CA GLY A 168 2.40 -0.95 0.18
C GLY A 168 3.65 -1.69 0.64
N VAL A 169 3.56 -2.35 1.80
CA VAL A 169 4.65 -3.12 2.40
C VAL A 169 4.30 -4.62 2.38
N GLY A 170 5.07 -5.40 1.63
CA GLY A 170 4.89 -6.85 1.51
C GLY A 170 5.83 -7.63 2.41
N THR A 171 6.90 -8.19 1.81
CA THR A 171 7.85 -9.12 2.44
C THR A 171 8.35 -8.64 3.81
N HIS A 172 8.81 -7.39 3.93
CA HIS A 172 9.35 -6.87 5.19
C HIS A 172 8.35 -6.86 6.34
N LEU A 173 7.05 -6.68 6.05
CA LEU A 173 5.99 -6.71 7.07
C LEU A 173 5.69 -8.13 7.52
N VAL A 174 5.58 -9.08 6.57
CA VAL A 174 5.12 -10.44 6.88
C VAL A 174 6.22 -11.36 7.39
N THR A 175 7.47 -11.15 6.96
CA THR A 175 8.59 -12.03 7.36
C THR A 175 9.43 -11.46 8.49
N CYS A 176 9.17 -10.22 8.93
CA CYS A 176 9.98 -9.51 9.93
C CYS A 176 11.49 -9.67 9.66
N THR A 177 11.96 -9.33 8.45
CA THR A 177 13.28 -9.75 7.93
C THR A 177 14.47 -9.54 8.88
N LYS A 178 14.47 -8.48 9.70
CA LYS A 178 15.53 -8.22 10.70
C LYS A 178 15.49 -9.17 11.91
N GLN A 179 14.29 -9.59 12.33
CA GLN A 179 14.07 -10.48 13.47
C GLN A 179 12.84 -11.37 13.19
N PRO A 180 13.00 -12.49 12.46
CA PRO A 180 11.89 -13.35 12.03
C PRO A 180 11.32 -14.20 13.16
N SER A 181 11.92 -14.18 14.36
CA SER A 181 11.43 -14.89 15.53
C SER A 181 11.42 -14.01 16.77
N LEU A 182 10.34 -14.10 17.54
CA LEU A 182 10.15 -13.30 18.75
C LEU A 182 10.99 -13.82 19.94
N GLY A 183 11.45 -15.07 19.88
CA GLY A 183 12.20 -15.69 20.99
C GLY A 183 11.34 -16.04 22.21
N CYS A 184 10.02 -16.20 22.04
CA CYS A 184 9.12 -16.59 23.13
C CYS A 184 9.49 -17.95 23.73
N VAL A 185 9.34 -18.06 25.05
CA VAL A 185 9.52 -19.31 25.78
C VAL A 185 8.31 -19.64 26.63
N TYR A 186 8.00 -20.93 26.73
CA TYR A 186 7.08 -21.45 27.74
C TYR A 186 7.88 -22.10 28.87
N LYS A 187 7.60 -21.72 30.11
CA LYS A 187 8.28 -22.23 31.31
C LYS A 187 7.28 -22.46 32.43
N LEU A 188 7.38 -23.61 33.07
CA LEU A 188 6.60 -23.95 34.26
C LEU A 188 7.16 -23.18 35.47
N VAL A 189 6.31 -22.36 36.10
CA VAL A 189 6.71 -21.50 37.23
C VAL A 189 6.23 -22.02 38.59
N GLU A 190 5.24 -22.92 38.63
CA GLU A 190 4.68 -23.47 39.86
C GLU A 190 3.97 -24.81 39.63
N VAL A 191 4.09 -25.75 40.57
CA VAL A 191 3.35 -27.02 40.58
C VAL A 191 2.79 -27.26 41.98
N ARG A 192 1.47 -27.46 42.09
CA ARG A 192 0.79 -27.73 43.37
C ARG A 192 1.17 -26.71 44.47
N GLY A 193 1.17 -25.43 44.12
CA GLY A 193 1.55 -24.33 45.02
C GLY A 193 3.05 -24.23 45.33
N ARG A 194 3.91 -25.07 44.74
CA ARG A 194 5.36 -25.02 44.94
C ARG A 194 6.04 -24.32 43.76
N PRO A 195 6.72 -23.18 43.97
CA PRO A 195 7.43 -22.47 42.91
C PRO A 195 8.51 -23.35 42.24
N ARG A 196 8.75 -23.10 40.95
CA ARG A 196 9.75 -23.77 40.13
C ARG A 196 10.62 -22.76 39.43
N MET A 197 11.93 -22.98 39.51
CA MET A 197 12.96 -22.17 38.85
C MET A 197 13.85 -23.09 38.03
N LYS A 198 14.00 -22.79 36.74
CA LYS A 198 15.05 -23.36 35.92
C LYS A 198 16.30 -22.51 36.10
N ILE A 199 17.33 -23.12 36.67
CA ILE A 199 18.67 -22.52 36.76
C ILE A 199 19.37 -22.77 35.43
N SER A 200 20.14 -21.79 34.97
CA SER A 200 20.84 -21.82 33.69
C SER A 200 22.29 -21.39 33.91
N GLU A 201 23.23 -21.98 33.16
CA GLU A 201 24.65 -21.59 33.20
C GLU A 201 24.87 -20.13 32.80
N ASP A 202 24.01 -19.63 31.90
CA ASP A 202 23.81 -18.20 31.66
C ASP A 202 22.79 -17.66 32.68
N PRO A 203 23.19 -16.85 33.68
CA PRO A 203 22.29 -16.38 34.73
C PRO A 203 21.09 -15.60 34.19
N LYS A 204 21.24 -14.87 33.07
CA LYS A 204 20.15 -14.09 32.43
C LYS A 204 19.04 -14.97 31.87
N LYS A 205 19.29 -16.28 31.70
CA LYS A 205 18.31 -17.26 31.22
C LYS A 205 17.67 -18.06 32.35
N SER A 206 17.97 -17.74 33.61
CA SER A 206 17.29 -18.31 34.75
C SER A 206 15.87 -17.74 34.86
N THR A 207 14.90 -18.57 35.18
CA THR A 207 13.48 -18.16 35.18
C THR A 207 13.05 -17.65 36.55
N VAL A 208 12.26 -16.57 36.62
CA VAL A 208 11.68 -16.11 37.89
C VAL A 208 10.58 -17.10 38.36
N PRO A 209 10.67 -17.68 39.57
CA PRO A 209 9.72 -18.69 40.05
C PRO A 209 8.34 -18.10 40.43
N GLY A 210 7.37 -18.98 40.65
CA GLY A 210 6.07 -18.65 41.24
C GLY A 210 5.05 -18.02 40.29
N ARG A 211 3.78 -18.02 40.70
CA ARG A 211 2.72 -17.28 40.00
C ARG A 211 2.93 -15.78 40.19
N LYS A 212 2.91 -15.03 39.09
CA LYS A 212 3.20 -13.60 39.06
C LYS A 212 2.00 -12.79 38.58
N ALA A 213 1.92 -11.54 39.04
CA ALA A 213 1.15 -10.47 38.42
C ALA A 213 2.11 -9.50 37.72
N VAL A 214 1.63 -8.81 36.69
CA VAL A 214 2.40 -7.83 35.91
C VAL A 214 1.65 -6.51 35.95
N TYR A 215 2.34 -5.43 36.31
CA TYR A 215 1.79 -4.08 36.33
C TYR A 215 2.67 -3.16 35.48
N ARG A 216 2.06 -2.28 34.69
CA ARG A 216 2.76 -1.20 33.99
C ARG A 216 2.63 0.07 34.81
N LEU A 217 3.76 0.61 35.27
CA LEU A 217 3.81 1.84 36.02
C LEU A 217 3.87 3.03 35.07
N MET A 218 3.00 4.00 35.31
CA MET A 218 2.86 5.22 34.52
C MET A 218 3.36 6.41 35.35
N ASP A 219 4.01 7.38 34.71
CA ASP A 219 4.38 8.64 35.36
C ASP A 219 3.17 9.57 35.50
N SER A 220 3.37 10.76 36.07
CA SER A 220 2.31 11.77 36.24
C SER A 220 1.77 12.32 34.92
N GLU A 221 2.50 12.17 33.82
CA GLU A 221 2.10 12.60 32.48
C GLU A 221 1.38 11.46 31.71
N GLY A 222 1.34 10.25 32.28
CA GLY A 222 0.73 9.08 31.65
C GLY A 222 1.65 8.34 30.70
N HIS A 223 2.97 8.52 30.80
CA HIS A 223 3.94 7.71 30.06
C HIS A 223 4.37 6.47 30.85
N PRO A 224 4.48 5.29 30.21
CA PRO A 224 4.95 4.09 30.88
C PRO A 224 6.47 4.18 31.14
N PHE A 225 6.90 3.94 32.37
CA PHE A 225 8.33 4.01 32.74
C PHE A 225 8.92 2.69 33.29
N LEU A 226 8.08 1.75 33.74
CA LEU A 226 8.53 0.44 34.25
C LEU A 226 7.43 -0.62 34.16
N ASP A 227 7.77 -1.85 33.77
CA ASP A 227 6.92 -3.02 34.00
C ASP A 227 7.37 -3.75 35.27
N LEU A 228 6.47 -3.81 36.27
CA LEU A 228 6.69 -4.45 37.57
C LEU A 228 6.15 -5.88 37.55
N LEU A 229 7.01 -6.82 37.93
CA LEU A 229 6.62 -8.19 38.25
C LEU A 229 6.56 -8.38 39.76
N CYS A 230 5.45 -8.89 40.26
CA CYS A 230 5.29 -9.22 41.68
C CYS A 230 4.60 -10.59 41.82
N LEU A 231 4.59 -11.18 43.02
CA LEU A 231 3.84 -12.41 43.25
C LEU A 231 2.34 -12.14 43.12
N LYS A 232 1.60 -13.09 42.57
CA LYS A 232 0.14 -12.95 42.40
C LYS A 232 -0.63 -12.69 43.71
N MET A 233 -0.05 -13.08 44.84
CA MET A 233 -0.63 -12.91 46.18
C MET A 233 -0.26 -11.58 46.85
N GLU A 234 0.70 -10.83 46.29
CA GLU A 234 1.04 -9.51 46.79
C GLU A 234 -0.05 -8.50 46.41
N PRO A 235 -0.28 -7.48 47.26
CA PRO A 235 -1.21 -6.42 46.90
C PRO A 235 -0.74 -5.70 45.63
N PRO A 236 -1.68 -5.21 44.79
CA PRO A 236 -1.31 -4.39 43.64
C PRO A 236 -0.57 -3.12 44.10
N PRO A 237 0.36 -2.59 43.28
CA PRO A 237 0.98 -1.31 43.58
C PRO A 237 -0.07 -0.19 43.57
N GLU A 238 0.05 0.74 44.51
CA GLU A 238 -0.81 1.91 44.61
C GLU A 238 -0.08 3.18 44.14
N ALA A 239 -0.81 4.08 43.49
CA ALA A 239 -0.26 5.34 43.02
C ALA A 239 0.22 6.20 44.20
N GLY A 240 1.43 6.76 44.08
CA GLY A 240 2.03 7.59 45.14
C GLY A 240 2.70 6.80 46.27
N CYS A 241 2.67 5.47 46.25
CA CYS A 241 3.37 4.63 47.22
C CYS A 241 4.78 4.27 46.74
N LEU A 242 5.74 4.26 47.68
CA LEU A 242 7.10 3.79 47.42
C LEU A 242 7.12 2.28 47.20
N LEU A 243 7.83 1.84 46.16
CA LEU A 243 8.04 0.43 45.82
C LEU A 243 9.52 0.09 45.96
N THR A 244 9.82 -1.08 46.51
CA THR A 244 11.17 -1.66 46.51
C THR A 244 11.24 -2.69 45.39
N CYS A 245 12.02 -2.39 44.35
CA CYS A 245 12.18 -3.25 43.18
C CYS A 245 13.56 -3.95 43.21
N TYR A 246 13.58 -5.19 42.76
CA TYR A 246 14.81 -5.97 42.55
C TYR A 246 14.93 -6.30 41.05
N PRO A 247 16.14 -6.27 40.47
CA PRO A 247 16.37 -6.58 39.06
C PRO A 247 16.20 -8.07 38.74
#